data_AF-A0A7J8RKT0-F1
#
_entry.id   AF-A0A7J8RKT0-F1
#
_cell.length_a   1.000
_cell.length_b   1.000
_cell.length_c   1.000
_cell.angle_alpha   90.00
_cell.angle_beta   90.00
_cell.angle_gamma   90.00
#
_symmetry.space_group_name_H-M   'P 1'
#
loop_
_entity.id
_entity.type
_entity.pdbx_description
1 polymer ?
#
loop_
_entity_poly.entity_id
_entity_poly.type
_entity_poly.pdbx_seq_one_letter_code
_entity_poly.pdbx_strand_id
1 'polypeptide(L)'
;MLENARELAAKLLKQCLKQNNDEYLSMLVEHALELPLHWRMLRLEARWFIDAYEKNKDKNPIILELAILDYNIVQAMHQEDLRYASV
;
A
#
# COMPACT_ATOMS: atom_id res chain seq x y z
N MET A 1 -8.49 19.32 -17.02
CA MET A 1 -7.50 19.78 -16.00
C MET A 1 -6.96 18.61 -15.19
N LEU A 2 -7.81 17.81 -14.52
CA LEU A 2 -7.37 16.62 -13.77
C LEU A 2 -6.75 15.53 -14.66
N GLU A 3 -7.29 15.31 -15.86
CA GLU A 3 -6.74 14.32 -16.79
C GLU A 3 -5.30 14.66 -17.22
N ASN A 4 -5.07 15.89 -17.67
CA ASN A 4 -3.72 16.36 -18.02
C ASN A 4 -2.76 16.30 -16.83
N ALA A 5 -3.25 16.59 -15.61
CA ALA A 5 -2.45 16.48 -14.39
C ALA A 5 -2.06 15.02 -14.10
N ARG A 6 -2.99 14.08 -14.29
CA ARG A 6 -2.76 12.63 -14.15
C ARG A 6 -1.72 12.14 -15.15
N GLU A 7 -1.85 12.53 -16.42
CA GLU A 7 -0.89 12.16 -17.48
C GLU A 7 0.50 12.73 -17.20
N LEU A 8 0.58 14.00 -16.80
CA LEU A 8 1.83 14.66 -16.43
C LEU A 8 2.49 13.96 -15.23
N ALA A 9 1.72 13.71 -14.16
CA ALA A 9 2.22 13.02 -12.97
C ALA A 9 2.75 11.63 -13.32
N ALA A 10 2.01 10.84 -14.11
CA ALA A 10 2.45 9.51 -14.54
C ALA A 10 3.75 9.56 -15.35
N LYS A 11 3.91 10.56 -16.23
CA LYS A 11 5.16 10.76 -16.99
C LYS A 11 6.34 11.08 -16.07
N LEU A 12 6.16 11.98 -15.11
CA LEU A 12 7.21 12.37 -14.17
C LEU A 12 7.60 11.22 -13.24
N LEU A 13 6.62 10.47 -12.73
CA LEU A 13 6.86 9.30 -11.88
C LEU A 13 7.66 8.21 -12.62
N LYS A 14 7.34 7.93 -13.89
CA LYS A 14 8.12 7.01 -14.74
C LYS A 14 9.56 7.49 -14.96
N GLN A 15 9.78 8.80 -14.99
CA GLN A 15 11.12 9.36 -15.09
C GLN A 15 11.88 9.25 -13.76
N CYS A 16 11.21 9.48 -12.62
CA CYS A 16 11.80 9.28 -11.29
C CYS A 16 12.34 7.86 -11.11
N LEU A 17 11.61 6.83 -11.55
CA LEU A 17 12.06 5.42 -11.46
C LEU A 17 13.40 5.15 -12.19
N LYS A 18 13.73 5.94 -13.22
CA LYS A 18 14.98 5.78 -13.97
C LYS A 18 16.17 6.47 -13.30
N GLN A 19 15.91 7.42 -12.40
CA GLN A 19 16.92 8.32 -11.84
C GLN A 19 17.11 8.13 -10.34
N ASN A 20 16.13 7.53 -9.66
CA ASN A 20 16.11 7.38 -8.22
C ASN A 20 16.76 6.07 -7.76
N ASN A 21 17.61 6.17 -6.74
CA ASN A 21 18.27 5.02 -6.11
C ASN A 21 17.62 4.62 -4.78
N ASP A 22 16.59 5.34 -4.33
CA ASP A 22 15.82 4.98 -3.14
C ASP A 22 14.83 3.85 -3.46
N GLU A 23 15.16 2.64 -3.00
CA GLU A 23 14.36 1.43 -3.21
C GLU A 23 12.95 1.52 -2.62
N TYR A 24 12.80 2.17 -1.45
CA TYR A 24 11.50 2.33 -0.80
C TYR A 24 10.62 3.28 -1.62
N LEU A 25 11.16 4.42 -2.06
CA LEU A 25 10.42 5.35 -2.90
C LEU A 25 10.09 4.74 -4.27
N SER A 26 11.01 3.99 -4.88
CA SER A 26 10.76 3.31 -6.16
C SER A 26 9.61 2.30 -6.04
N MET A 27 9.57 1.52 -4.97
CA MET A 27 8.46 0.59 -4.68
C MET A 27 7.11 1.31 -4.57
N LEU A 28 7.04 2.43 -3.86
CA LEU A 28 5.80 3.22 -3.75
C LEU A 28 5.35 3.79 -5.11
N VAL A 29 6.31 4.24 -5.93
CA VAL A 29 6.03 4.82 -7.24
C VAL A 29 5.55 3.76 -8.22
N GLU A 30 6.19 2.59 -8.25
CA GLU A 30 5.75 1.45 -9.07
C GLU A 30 4.33 1.02 -8.71
N HIS A 31 4.05 0.89 -7.41
CA HIS A 31 2.71 0.57 -6.92
C HIS A 31 1.68 1.62 -7.32
N ALA A 32 1.98 2.91 -7.18
CA ALA A 32 1.06 3.97 -7.60
C ALA A 32 0.79 4.00 -9.13
N LEU A 33 1.78 3.60 -9.94
CA LEU A 33 1.65 3.54 -11.41
C LEU A 33 0.88 2.31 -11.90
N GLU A 34 0.88 1.21 -11.15
CA GLU A 34 0.05 0.02 -11.43
C GLU A 34 -1.44 0.35 -11.21
N LEU A 35 -1.78 0.90 -10.05
CA LEU A 35 -3.14 1.29 -9.69
C LEU A 35 -3.09 2.43 -8.66
N PRO A 36 -3.77 3.57 -8.92
CA PRO A 36 -3.74 4.69 -7.98
C PRO A 36 -4.53 4.34 -6.71
N LEU A 37 -4.10 4.87 -5.56
CA LEU A 37 -4.65 4.55 -4.23
C LEU A 37 -6.18 4.57 -4.17
N HIS A 38 -6.82 5.55 -4.80
CA HIS A 38 -8.28 5.71 -4.79
C HIS A 38 -9.05 4.61 -5.53
N TRP A 39 -8.37 3.74 -6.29
CA TRP A 39 -8.95 2.55 -6.94
C TRP A 39 -8.58 1.24 -6.24
N ARG A 40 -7.76 1.29 -5.18
CA ARG A 40 -7.29 0.08 -4.48
C ARG A 40 -8.32 -0.38 -3.44
N MET A 41 -8.46 -1.70 -3.30
CA MET A 41 -9.26 -2.28 -2.22
C MET A 41 -8.53 -2.08 -0.88
N LEU A 42 -9.14 -1.34 0.04
CA LEU A 42 -8.52 -0.91 1.30
C LEU A 42 -7.89 -2.05 2.09
N ARG A 43 -8.54 -3.22 2.16
CA ARG A 43 -8.04 -4.34 2.95
C ARG A 43 -6.78 -4.98 2.35
N LEU A 44 -6.73 -5.11 1.03
CA LEU A 44 -5.53 -5.59 0.33
C LEU A 44 -4.40 -4.57 0.39
N GLU A 45 -4.75 -3.28 0.24
CA GLU A 45 -3.79 -2.19 0.34
C GLU A 45 -3.17 -2.07 1.72
N ALA A 46 -3.98 -2.22 2.79
CA ALA A 46 -3.47 -2.23 4.16
C ALA A 46 -2.43 -3.33 4.36
N ARG A 47 -2.66 -4.54 3.82
CA ARG A 47 -1.71 -5.64 3.93
C ARG A 47 -0.39 -5.33 3.23
N TRP A 48 -0.47 -4.84 1.99
CA TRP A 48 0.71 -4.45 1.22
C TRP A 48 1.47 -3.32 1.90
N PHE A 49 0.76 -2.30 2.38
CA PHE A 49 1.38 -1.11 2.95
C PHE A 49 1.99 -1.36 4.33
N ILE A 50 1.50 -2.31 5.12
CA ILE A 50 2.18 -2.73 6.36
C ILE A 50 3.60 -3.22 6.04
N ASP A 51 3.74 -4.11 5.05
CA ASP A 51 5.03 -4.66 4.64
C ASP A 51 5.93 -3.61 3.97
N ALA A 52 5.33 -2.66 3.23
CA ALA A 52 6.07 -1.53 2.67
C ALA A 52 6.56 -0.58 3.78
N TYR A 53 5.68 -0.19 4.71
CA TYR A 53 5.97 0.76 5.78
C TYR A 53 7.05 0.24 6.74
N GLU A 54 7.16 -1.07 6.93
CA GLU A 54 8.26 -1.68 7.67
C GLU A 54 9.64 -1.33 7.09
N LYS A 55 9.75 -1.19 5.76
CA LYS A 55 10.99 -0.83 5.05
C LYS A 55 11.32 0.66 5.13
N ASN A 56 10.37 1.50 5.56
CA ASN A 56 10.61 2.92 5.74
C ASN A 56 11.61 3.15 6.89
N LYS A 57 12.65 3.95 6.61
CA LYS A 57 13.69 4.33 7.57
C LYS A 57 13.15 5.26 8.66
N ASP A 58 12.15 6.08 8.34
CA ASP A 58 11.54 7.06 9.22
C ASP A 58 10.21 6.58 9.82
N LYS A 59 9.97 5.27 9.83
CA LYS A 59 8.72 4.71 10.37
C LYS A 59 8.56 4.99 11.86
N ASN A 60 7.32 5.22 12.27
CA ASN A 60 6.94 5.17 13.67
C ASN A 60 6.64 3.71 14.05
N PRO A 61 7.44 3.08 14.94
CA PRO A 61 7.26 1.69 15.31
C PRO A 61 5.91 1.42 15.99
N ILE A 62 5.39 2.38 16.76
CA ILE A 62 4.09 2.25 17.45
C ILE A 62 2.95 2.16 16.43
N ILE A 63 3.03 2.94 15.35
CA ILE A 63 2.02 2.89 14.28
C ILE A 63 2.11 1.58 13.50
N LEU A 64 3.32 1.06 13.25
CA LEU A 64 3.50 -0.23 12.59
C LEU A 64 2.93 -1.38 13.43
N GLU A 65 3.25 -1.41 14.73
CA GLU A 65 2.73 -2.43 15.65
C GLU A 65 1.20 -2.38 15.75
N LEU A 66 0.64 -1.18 15.85
CA LEU A 66 -0.81 -0.99 15.86
C LEU A 66 -1.46 -1.51 14.57
N ALA A 67 -0.89 -1.18 13.41
CA ALA A 67 -1.42 -1.62 12.11
C ALA A 67 -1.38 -3.15 11.97
N ILE A 68 -0.30 -3.80 12.43
CA ILE A 68 -0.17 -5.27 12.43
C ILE A 68 -1.23 -5.89 13.36
N LEU A 69 -1.38 -5.37 14.57
CA LEU A 69 -2.32 -5.88 15.55
C LEU A 69 -3.77 -5.78 15.05
N ASP A 70 -4.17 -4.59 14.59
CA ASP A 70 -5.51 -4.35 14.03
C ASP A 70 -5.80 -5.23 12.82
N TYR A 71 -4.82 -5.36 11.91
CA TYR A 71 -4.94 -6.25 10.77
C TYR A 71 -5.18 -7.69 11.22
N ASN A 72 -4.43 -8.22 12.18
CA ASN A 72 -4.58 -9.59 12.65
C ASN A 72 -5.92 -9.84 13.37
N ILE A 73 -6.42 -8.87 14.14
CA ILE A 73 -7.73 -8.96 14.81
C ILE A 73 -8.84 -9.11 13.77
N VAL A 74 -8.89 -8.22 12.78
CA VAL A 74 -9.91 -8.27 11.74
C VAL A 74 -9.76 -9.51 10.86
N GLN A 75 -8.53 -9.99 10.63
CA GLN A 75 -8.29 -11.25 9.91
C GLN A 75 -8.84 -12.45 10.66
N ALA A 76 -8.68 -12.51 11.98
CA ALA A 76 -9.23 -13.58 12.80
C ALA A 76 -10.78 -13.61 12.73
N MET A 77 -11.42 -12.45 12.74
CA MET A 77 -12.88 -12.34 12.54
C MET A 77 -13.30 -12.89 11.17
N HIS A 78 -12.62 -12.50 10.09
CA HIS A 78 -12.93 -13.04 8.75
C HIS A 78 -12.73 -14.56 8.67
N GLN A 79 -11.71 -15.12 9.34
CA GLN A 79 -11.48 -16.56 9.37
C GLN A 79 -12.61 -17.30 10.11
N GLU A 80 -13.10 -16.71 11.19
CA GLU A 80 -14.24 -17.22 11.93
C GLU A 80 -15.52 -17.18 11.08
N ASP A 81 -15.81 -16.06 10.40
CA ASP A 81 -16.94 -15.93 9.48
C ASP A 81 -16.86 -16.96 8.35
N LEU A 82 -15.68 -17.14 7.75
CA LEU A 82 -15.46 -18.15 6.71
C LEU A 82 -15.73 -19.57 7.25
N ARG A 83 -15.29 -19.88 8.48
CA ARG A 83 -15.57 -21.17 9.11
C ARG A 83 -17.08 -21.41 9.28
N TYR A 84 -17.83 -20.38 9.66
CA TYR A 84 -19.29 -20.47 9.79
C TYR A 84 -19.99 -20.59 8.44
N ALA A 85 -19.56 -19.85 7.41
CA ALA A 85 -20.18 -19.83 6.09
C ALA A 85 -19.80 -21.04 5.21
N SER A 86 -18.79 -21.82 5.57
CA SER A 86 -18.36 -23.02 4.83
C SER A 86 -19.15 -24.28 5.21
N VAL A 87 -20.18 -24.15 6.04
CA VAL A 87 -21.13 -25.21 6.46
C VAL A 87 -22.41 -25.13 5.63
#